data_AF-N8W7T6-F1
#
_entry.id   AF-N8W7T6-F1
#
_cell.length_a   1.000
_cell.length_b   1.000
_cell.length_c   1.000
_cell.angle_alpha   90.00
_cell.angle_beta   90.00
_cell.angle_gamma   90.00
#
_symmetry.space_group_name_H-M   'P 1'
#
loop_
_entity.id
_entity.type
_entity.pdbx_description
1 polymer ?
#
loop_
_entity_poly.entity_id
_entity_poly.type
_entity_poly.pdbx_seq_one_letter_code
_entity_poly.pdbx_strand_id
1 'polypeptide(L)'
;MDTIKIEKAIFGQVNQGHGLRFFSSNKDFFNKAGPLLDLPDVIPSGVNPFPYISGFPLENYYVIAKTFLDANASRAGMVIVYALAIPLEEIVYLNEINQLIDLLPNEPIKGNDFLTQALVFDISQNINIINGYSNIQLAELLVGRRKEPFIHVGHLDFNKSVILIWAILWPSMRKNFIFRLSLRPGDCIEPAFPNLVCIPEALIARWNQDYKRINQASKIDSISSAAQALYSGYNEYKDFIEKFGIQIKSPQSLNLLVQAKEKYTSNFNKFSEFLNLVRFIEVLSPNSTAGYAGKQLLIRQFENLIKESKIGDILKLRNLKGLGFSNFQVVWQAIVSKIENNQFIADDDHFIIEMVEDALDAENGSSNNWKDSIQLGFSLAFNNLNTSIFLSTWR
;
A
#
# COMPACT_ATOMS: atom_id res chain seq x y z
N MET A 1 -18.49 -17.98 6.01
CA MET A 1 -18.94 -17.07 7.08
C MET A 1 -19.96 -16.21 6.40
N ASP A 2 -21.23 -16.37 6.76
CA ASP A 2 -22.32 -15.84 5.92
C ASP A 2 -22.85 -14.52 6.46
N THR A 3 -22.37 -14.09 7.64
CA THR A 3 -22.82 -12.86 8.28
C THR A 3 -21.68 -12.13 8.99
N ILE A 4 -21.72 -10.78 8.93
CA ILE A 4 -20.82 -9.87 9.64
C ILE A 4 -21.59 -9.18 10.76
N LYS A 5 -21.04 -9.18 11.98
CA LYS A 5 -21.60 -8.42 13.09
C LYS A 5 -21.16 -6.96 13.02
N ILE A 6 -22.12 -6.02 13.02
CA ILE A 6 -21.84 -4.59 12.97
C ILE A 6 -22.14 -3.95 14.32
N GLU A 7 -21.16 -3.24 14.87
CA GLU A 7 -21.33 -2.41 16.05
C GLU A 7 -21.70 -0.98 15.66
N LYS A 8 -22.40 -0.27 16.54
CA LYS A 8 -22.95 1.07 16.27
C LYS A 8 -22.67 2.05 17.40
N ALA A 9 -22.54 3.32 17.05
CA ALA A 9 -22.48 4.40 18.01
C ALA A 9 -23.11 5.69 17.48
N ILE A 10 -23.54 6.54 18.41
CA ILE A 10 -23.96 7.92 18.17
C ILE A 10 -23.03 8.84 18.95
N PHE A 11 -22.42 9.80 18.26
CA PHE A 11 -21.65 10.89 18.86
C PHE A 11 -22.39 12.21 18.69
N GLY A 12 -22.14 13.15 19.60
CA GLY A 12 -22.71 14.49 19.55
C GLY A 12 -22.40 15.26 20.81
N GLN A 13 -23.21 16.25 21.15
CA GLN A 13 -22.95 17.07 22.33
C GLN A 13 -23.04 16.27 23.66
N VAL A 14 -21.96 16.30 24.45
CA VAL A 14 -21.85 15.78 25.82
C VAL A 14 -21.03 16.77 26.65
N ASN A 15 -21.56 17.25 27.78
CA ASN A 15 -20.85 18.16 28.70
C ASN A 15 -20.13 19.34 28.00
N GLN A 16 -20.79 19.96 27.02
CA GLN A 16 -20.31 21.08 26.17
C GLN A 16 -19.30 20.73 25.06
N GLY A 17 -18.83 19.49 24.97
CA GLY A 17 -17.95 19.01 23.90
C GLY A 17 -18.63 18.02 22.95
N HIS A 18 -17.93 17.64 21.88
CA HIS A 18 -18.31 16.49 21.06
C HIS A 18 -17.85 15.21 21.75
N GLY A 19 -18.73 14.23 21.91
CA GLY A 19 -18.45 12.99 22.63
C GLY A 19 -19.45 11.87 22.36
N LEU A 20 -19.14 10.69 22.88
CA LEU A 20 -19.96 9.49 22.72
C LEU A 20 -21.26 9.60 23.53
N ARG A 21 -22.41 9.52 22.83
CA ARG A 21 -23.76 9.59 23.45
C ARG A 21 -24.32 8.20 23.73
N PHE A 22 -24.29 7.34 22.72
CA PHE A 22 -24.83 5.99 22.79
C PHE A 22 -23.97 5.01 21.99
N PHE A 23 -23.94 3.73 22.38
CA PHE A 23 -23.16 2.69 21.72
C PHE A 23 -23.82 1.32 21.89
N SER A 24 -23.63 0.40 20.94
CA SER A 24 -24.11 -0.99 21.02
C SER A 24 -23.23 -1.84 21.92
N SER A 25 -21.91 -1.67 21.83
CA SER A 25 -20.91 -2.35 22.66
C SER A 25 -19.57 -1.59 22.63
N ASN A 26 -18.57 -2.09 23.38
CA ASN A 26 -17.17 -1.62 23.38
C ASN A 26 -17.00 -0.09 23.46
N LYS A 27 -17.37 0.48 24.62
CA LYS A 27 -17.27 1.91 24.91
C LYS A 27 -15.85 2.47 24.69
N ASP A 28 -14.83 1.72 25.08
CA ASP A 28 -13.43 2.19 25.00
C ASP A 28 -12.97 2.35 23.56
N PHE A 29 -13.33 1.41 22.69
CA PHE A 29 -13.10 1.55 21.25
C PHE A 29 -13.77 2.81 20.69
N PHE A 30 -15.07 3.02 20.95
CA PHE A 30 -15.77 4.18 20.43
C PHE A 30 -15.26 5.51 21.01
N ASN A 31 -14.80 5.53 22.26
CA ASN A 31 -14.13 6.71 22.81
C ASN A 31 -12.85 7.06 22.04
N LYS A 32 -12.07 6.06 21.58
CA LYS A 32 -10.89 6.29 20.73
C LYS A 32 -11.28 6.78 19.32
N ALA A 33 -12.44 6.37 18.80
CA ALA A 33 -12.95 6.84 17.52
C ALA A 33 -13.46 8.30 17.57
N GLY A 34 -13.93 8.76 18.73
CA GLY A 34 -14.56 10.08 18.90
C GLY A 34 -13.79 11.26 18.30
N PRO A 35 -12.48 11.43 18.56
CA PRO A 35 -11.68 12.51 17.98
C PRO A 35 -11.61 12.49 16.44
N LEU A 36 -11.69 11.31 15.82
CA LEU A 36 -11.64 11.16 14.35
C LEU A 36 -13.00 11.43 13.68
N LEU A 37 -14.07 11.46 14.48
CA LEU A 37 -15.45 11.67 14.03
C LEU A 37 -15.94 13.10 14.27
N ASP A 38 -15.18 13.93 14.98
CA ASP A 38 -15.46 15.36 15.13
C ASP A 38 -15.14 16.13 13.83
N LEU A 39 -15.50 17.42 13.79
CA LEU A 39 -15.08 18.30 12.71
C LEU A 39 -13.55 18.45 12.70
N PRO A 40 -12.91 18.42 11.51
CA PRO A 40 -11.45 18.52 11.41
C PRO A 40 -10.91 19.89 11.83
N ASP A 41 -11.70 20.95 11.62
CA ASP A 41 -11.40 22.32 12.04
C ASP A 41 -12.71 23.14 12.09
N VAL A 42 -12.61 24.39 12.55
CA VAL A 42 -13.71 25.35 12.53
C VAL A 42 -14.11 25.66 11.08
N ILE A 43 -15.39 25.48 10.78
CA ILE A 43 -15.94 25.77 9.45
C ILE A 43 -15.83 27.28 9.18
N PRO A 44 -15.15 27.71 8.10
CA PRO A 44 -15.00 29.14 7.80
C PRO A 44 -16.35 29.82 7.51
N SER A 45 -16.42 31.12 7.81
CA SER A 45 -17.59 31.94 7.48
C SER A 45 -17.90 31.89 5.97
N GLY A 46 -19.18 31.75 5.62
CA GLY A 46 -19.65 31.64 4.23
C GLY A 46 -19.55 30.23 3.64
N VAL A 47 -19.02 29.25 4.37
CA VAL A 47 -19.05 27.84 3.96
C VAL A 47 -20.25 27.15 4.60
N ASN A 48 -21.20 26.72 3.76
CA ASN A 48 -22.34 25.94 4.23
C ASN A 48 -21.91 24.49 4.49
N PRO A 49 -22.04 23.99 5.73
CA PRO A 49 -21.77 22.59 6.00
C PRO A 49 -22.86 21.72 5.38
N PHE A 50 -22.47 20.55 4.90
CA PHE A 50 -23.38 19.56 4.33
C PHE A 50 -23.19 18.23 5.07
N PRO A 51 -24.21 17.36 5.11
CA PRO A 51 -24.02 16.00 5.59
C PRO A 51 -22.97 15.27 4.75
N TYR A 52 -22.05 14.57 5.39
CA TYR A 52 -20.98 13.84 4.71
C TYR A 52 -20.72 12.49 5.35
N ILE A 53 -20.19 11.57 4.55
CA ILE A 53 -19.68 10.30 5.05
C ILE A 53 -18.18 10.40 5.34
N SER A 54 -17.74 9.63 6.32
CA SER A 54 -16.33 9.40 6.60
C SER A 54 -16.08 7.92 6.84
N GLY A 55 -14.86 7.47 6.60
CA GLY A 55 -14.45 6.12 6.91
C GLY A 55 -12.95 6.00 7.07
N PHE A 56 -12.55 5.12 7.99
CA PHE A 56 -11.15 4.92 8.36
C PHE A 56 -10.97 3.61 9.14
N PRO A 57 -9.78 2.98 9.05
CA PRO A 57 -9.44 1.87 9.93
C PRO A 57 -9.11 2.38 11.34
N LEU A 58 -9.56 1.64 12.36
CA LEU A 58 -9.18 1.84 13.76
C LEU A 58 -9.10 0.49 14.45
N GLU A 59 -7.91 0.15 14.96
CA GLU A 59 -7.65 -1.15 15.60
C GLU A 59 -8.06 -2.32 14.67
N ASN A 60 -8.97 -3.19 15.11
CA ASN A 60 -9.49 -4.33 14.36
C ASN A 60 -10.82 -4.06 13.64
N TYR A 61 -11.24 -2.80 13.55
CA TYR A 61 -12.47 -2.38 12.87
C TYR A 61 -12.18 -1.38 11.74
N TYR A 62 -13.07 -1.36 10.76
CA TYR A 62 -13.24 -0.25 9.85
C TYR A 62 -14.49 0.53 10.27
N VAL A 63 -14.32 1.83 10.51
CA VAL A 63 -15.41 2.72 10.89
C VAL A 63 -15.96 3.36 9.61
N ILE A 64 -17.29 3.34 9.44
CA ILE A 64 -17.99 4.16 8.45
C ILE A 64 -18.99 5.01 9.22
N ALA A 65 -18.98 6.32 9.02
CA ALA A 65 -19.83 7.23 9.74
C ALA A 65 -20.45 8.29 8.84
N LYS A 66 -21.60 8.81 9.27
CA LYS A 66 -22.28 9.93 8.63
C LYS A 66 -22.48 11.05 9.63
N THR A 67 -22.01 12.23 9.26
CA THR A 67 -21.98 13.42 10.10
C THR A 67 -23.02 14.41 9.61
N PHE A 68 -23.77 15.00 10.54
CA PHE A 68 -24.73 16.07 10.32
C PHE A 68 -24.42 17.24 11.24
N LEU A 69 -24.78 18.45 10.85
CA LEU A 69 -24.86 19.55 11.82
C LEU A 69 -25.94 19.26 12.85
N ASP A 70 -25.65 19.53 14.11
CA ASP A 70 -26.64 19.44 15.18
C ASP A 70 -27.27 20.80 15.42
N ALA A 71 -28.42 21.04 14.77
CA ALA A 71 -29.20 22.28 14.95
C ALA A 71 -29.80 22.40 16.37
N ASN A 72 -29.85 21.31 17.14
CA ASN A 72 -30.39 21.30 18.50
C ASN A 72 -29.28 21.45 19.56
N ALA A 73 -28.02 21.52 19.15
CA ALA A 73 -26.91 21.71 20.06
C ALA A 73 -26.91 23.11 20.66
N SER A 74 -26.43 23.23 21.89
CA SER A 74 -26.37 24.52 22.59
C SER A 74 -25.30 25.46 22.02
N ARG A 75 -24.39 24.95 21.17
CA ARG A 75 -23.31 25.72 20.54
C ARG A 75 -23.36 25.53 19.03
N ALA A 76 -23.20 26.63 18.29
CA ALA A 76 -23.05 26.58 16.84
C ALA A 76 -21.81 25.76 16.43
N GLY A 77 -21.91 25.06 15.30
CA GLY A 77 -20.82 24.24 14.76
C GLY A 77 -20.66 22.87 15.44
N MET A 78 -21.58 22.45 16.30
CA MET A 78 -21.61 21.07 16.80
C MET A 78 -22.19 20.14 15.73
N VAL A 79 -21.75 18.89 15.77
CA VAL A 79 -22.21 17.84 14.88
C VAL A 79 -22.81 16.68 15.66
N ILE A 80 -23.68 15.93 14.98
CA ILE A 80 -24.16 14.62 15.40
C ILE A 80 -23.68 13.60 14.38
N VAL A 81 -23.13 12.49 14.87
CA VAL A 81 -22.48 11.47 14.05
C VAL A 81 -23.08 10.11 14.35
N TYR A 82 -23.42 9.38 13.30
CA TYR A 82 -23.83 7.98 13.38
C TYR A 82 -22.70 7.14 12.80
N ALA A 83 -22.20 6.20 13.59
CA ALA A 83 -21.05 5.38 13.22
C ALA A 83 -21.41 3.89 13.21
N LEU A 84 -20.90 3.19 12.22
CA LEU A 84 -20.84 1.75 12.11
C LEU A 84 -19.38 1.33 12.30
N ALA A 85 -19.13 0.30 13.10
CA ALA A 85 -17.84 -0.35 13.22
C ALA A 85 -17.97 -1.79 12.75
N ILE A 86 -17.25 -2.11 11.68
CA ILE A 86 -17.30 -3.41 10.98
C ILE A 86 -15.93 -4.09 11.14
N PRO A 87 -15.84 -5.39 11.48
CA PRO A 87 -14.57 -6.09 11.56
C PRO A 87 -13.71 -5.88 10.31
N LEU A 88 -12.48 -5.39 10.50
CA LEU A 88 -11.58 -4.97 9.43
C LEU A 88 -11.22 -6.14 8.50
N GLU A 89 -11.03 -7.32 9.09
CA GLU A 89 -10.69 -8.54 8.33
C GLU A 89 -11.87 -9.09 7.51
N GLU A 90 -13.10 -8.64 7.75
CA GLU A 90 -14.28 -9.08 7.01
C GLU A 90 -14.66 -8.07 5.91
N ILE A 91 -14.73 -6.78 6.25
CA ILE A 91 -15.17 -5.71 5.33
C ILE A 91 -14.29 -5.60 4.08
N VAL A 92 -12.98 -5.86 4.20
CA VAL A 92 -12.03 -5.71 3.10
C VAL A 92 -12.29 -6.66 1.93
N TYR A 93 -13.06 -7.72 2.15
CA TYR A 93 -13.49 -8.66 1.13
C TYR A 93 -14.83 -8.30 0.48
N LEU A 94 -15.56 -7.32 1.03
CA LEU A 94 -16.75 -6.78 0.38
C LEU A 94 -16.32 -5.89 -0.79
N ASN A 95 -16.83 -6.19 -1.98
CA ASN A 95 -16.59 -5.35 -3.15
C ASN A 95 -17.41 -4.07 -3.13
N GLU A 96 -18.56 -4.09 -2.46
CA GLU A 96 -19.46 -2.95 -2.37
C GLU A 96 -19.75 -2.60 -0.91
N ILE A 97 -19.65 -1.31 -0.62
CA ILE A 97 -19.95 -0.73 0.71
C ILE A 97 -21.20 0.14 0.70
N ASN A 98 -21.88 0.29 -0.44
CA ASN A 98 -23.13 1.03 -0.56
C ASN A 98 -24.18 0.52 0.45
N GLN A 99 -24.36 -0.80 0.53
CA GLN A 99 -25.32 -1.39 1.47
C GLN A 99 -24.97 -1.05 2.92
N LEU A 100 -23.68 -0.93 3.27
CA LEU A 100 -23.26 -0.49 4.61
C LEU A 100 -23.51 1.00 4.82
N ILE A 101 -23.27 1.83 3.80
CA ILE A 101 -23.56 3.26 3.84
C ILE A 101 -25.07 3.49 4.00
N ASP A 102 -25.90 2.67 3.36
CA ASP A 102 -27.37 2.77 3.41
C ASP A 102 -27.95 2.42 4.80
N LEU A 103 -27.17 1.75 5.67
CA LEU A 103 -27.53 1.52 7.07
C LEU A 103 -27.41 2.79 7.92
N LEU A 104 -26.67 3.81 7.44
CA LEU A 104 -26.56 5.10 8.11
C LEU A 104 -27.80 5.95 7.81
N PRO A 105 -28.31 6.73 8.77
CA PRO A 105 -29.53 7.46 8.58
C PRO A 105 -29.38 8.55 7.52
N ASN A 106 -30.49 8.94 6.88
CA ASN A 106 -30.50 10.05 5.92
C ASN A 106 -30.67 11.42 6.58
N GLU A 107 -31.11 11.44 7.83
CA GLU A 107 -31.33 12.62 8.66
C GLU A 107 -31.07 12.29 10.14
N PRO A 108 -30.81 13.28 11.01
CA PRO A 108 -30.63 13.02 12.44
C PRO A 108 -31.85 12.35 13.08
N ILE A 109 -31.66 11.14 13.60
CA ILE A 109 -32.63 10.39 14.38
C ILE A 109 -32.57 10.81 15.86
N LYS A 110 -33.73 10.94 16.50
CA LYS A 110 -33.85 11.25 17.94
C LYS A 110 -33.54 10.03 18.82
N GLY A 111 -32.97 10.29 19.99
CA GLY A 111 -32.73 9.25 21.00
C GLY A 111 -31.70 8.20 20.56
N ASN A 112 -31.98 6.93 20.86
CA ASN A 112 -31.10 5.80 20.60
C ASN A 112 -31.66 4.80 19.57
N ASP A 113 -32.67 5.19 18.78
CA ASP A 113 -33.37 4.32 17.82
C ASP A 113 -32.41 3.65 16.83
N PHE A 114 -31.35 4.34 16.41
CA PHE A 114 -30.27 3.80 15.56
C PHE A 114 -29.63 2.52 16.13
N LEU A 115 -29.61 2.36 17.46
CA LEU A 115 -29.02 1.21 18.16
C LEU A 115 -29.99 0.05 18.36
N THR A 116 -31.30 0.25 18.19
CA THR A 116 -32.33 -0.72 18.64
C THR A 116 -32.34 -2.02 17.86
N GLN A 117 -31.75 -2.05 16.66
CA GLN A 117 -31.62 -3.26 15.85
C GLN A 117 -30.16 -3.72 15.80
N ALA A 118 -29.91 -4.95 16.29
CA ALA A 118 -28.66 -5.63 16.02
C ALA A 118 -28.53 -5.82 14.51
N LEU A 119 -27.46 -5.27 13.92
CA LEU A 119 -27.20 -5.43 12.49
C LEU A 119 -26.26 -6.60 12.29
N VAL A 120 -26.84 -7.66 11.74
CA VAL A 120 -26.13 -8.79 11.17
C VAL A 120 -26.22 -8.59 9.66
N PHE A 121 -25.08 -8.33 9.03
CA PHE A 121 -25.02 -8.06 7.60
C PHE A 121 -24.75 -9.37 6.85
N ASP A 122 -25.69 -9.81 6.03
CA ASP A 122 -25.57 -11.04 5.26
C ASP A 122 -24.65 -10.84 4.05
N ILE A 123 -23.52 -11.55 4.04
CA ILE A 123 -22.51 -11.46 2.98
C ILE A 123 -23.01 -12.12 1.70
N SER A 124 -23.88 -13.14 1.81
CA SER A 124 -24.39 -13.92 0.67
C SER A 124 -25.29 -13.10 -0.26
N GLN A 125 -25.90 -12.03 0.26
CA GLN A 125 -26.69 -11.07 -0.53
C GLN A 125 -25.82 -10.04 -1.28
N ASN A 126 -24.52 -10.00 -1.00
CA ASN A 126 -23.56 -9.07 -1.58
C ASN A 126 -22.82 -9.67 -2.81
N ILE A 127 -23.32 -10.80 -3.35
CA ILE A 127 -22.85 -11.43 -4.60
C ILE A 127 -23.51 -10.75 -5.84
N ASN A 128 -23.84 -9.46 -5.75
CA ASN A 128 -24.05 -8.70 -6.96
C ASN A 128 -22.67 -8.32 -7.49
N ILE A 129 -22.19 -9.16 -8.42
CA ILE A 129 -21.17 -8.76 -9.39
C ILE A 129 -21.80 -7.61 -10.18
N ILE A 130 -21.65 -6.36 -9.71
CA ILE A 130 -21.92 -5.23 -10.59
C ILE A 130 -20.78 -5.18 -11.61
N ASN A 131 -21.00 -5.89 -12.72
CA ASN A 131 -20.52 -5.46 -14.02
C ASN A 131 -21.07 -4.04 -14.26
N GLY A 132 -20.29 -2.99 -13.98
CA GLY A 132 -20.75 -1.64 -14.37
C GLY A 132 -20.18 -0.40 -13.69
N TYR A 133 -19.20 -0.50 -12.78
CA TYR A 133 -18.61 0.70 -12.16
C TYR A 133 -17.08 0.74 -12.15
N SER A 134 -16.42 -0.18 -12.86
CA SER A 134 -14.98 -0.12 -13.03
C SER A 134 -14.64 0.99 -14.04
N ASN A 135 -14.25 2.15 -13.51
CA ASN A 135 -13.73 3.24 -14.33
C ASN A 135 -12.21 3.07 -14.44
N ILE A 136 -11.73 2.52 -15.56
CA ILE A 136 -10.28 2.40 -15.83
C ILE A 136 -9.56 3.75 -15.72
N GLN A 137 -10.25 4.88 -15.94
CA GLN A 137 -9.69 6.21 -15.74
C GLN A 137 -9.47 6.54 -14.26
N LEU A 138 -10.36 6.08 -13.39
CA LEU A 138 -10.17 6.16 -11.95
C LEU A 138 -8.98 5.29 -11.52
N ALA A 139 -8.85 4.10 -12.10
CA ALA A 139 -7.69 3.24 -11.87
C ALA A 139 -6.37 3.97 -12.22
N GLU A 140 -6.33 4.59 -13.40
CA GLU A 140 -5.18 5.39 -13.86
C GLU A 140 -4.90 6.57 -12.94
N LEU A 141 -5.94 7.27 -12.47
CA LEU A 141 -5.80 8.35 -11.53
C LEU A 141 -5.17 7.88 -10.20
N LEU A 142 -5.57 6.71 -9.70
CA LEU A 142 -5.12 6.16 -8.43
C LEU A 142 -3.68 5.65 -8.47
N VAL A 143 -3.24 5.04 -9.59
CA VAL A 143 -1.86 4.52 -9.72
C VAL A 143 -0.84 5.61 -10.02
N GLY A 144 -1.28 6.77 -10.51
CA GLY A 144 -0.41 7.90 -10.82
C GLY A 144 0.32 8.46 -9.59
N ARG A 145 1.64 8.69 -9.68
CA ARG A 145 2.42 9.35 -8.61
C ARG A 145 2.03 10.83 -8.50
N ARG A 146 1.34 11.22 -7.42
CA ARG A 146 0.91 12.61 -7.17
C ARG A 146 0.84 12.93 -5.68
N LYS A 147 0.67 14.23 -5.40
CA LYS A 147 0.48 14.75 -4.05
C LYS A 147 -0.87 14.31 -3.52
N GLU A 148 -0.87 13.79 -2.30
CA GLU A 148 -2.04 13.30 -1.59
C GLU A 148 -2.56 14.33 -0.59
N PRO A 149 -3.87 14.29 -0.24
CA PRO A 149 -4.90 13.32 -0.63
C PRO A 149 -5.47 13.52 -2.05
N PHE A 150 -6.27 12.56 -2.52
CA PHE A 150 -7.18 12.80 -3.64
C PHE A 150 -8.35 13.69 -3.20
N ILE A 151 -8.77 14.61 -4.06
CA ILE A 151 -9.80 15.59 -3.75
C ILE A 151 -11.07 15.28 -4.53
N HIS A 152 -12.20 15.29 -3.83
CA HIS A 152 -13.52 15.42 -4.40
C HIS A 152 -14.07 16.79 -4.02
N VAL A 153 -14.39 17.62 -5.01
CA VAL A 153 -14.88 18.99 -4.78
C VAL A 153 -16.39 18.99 -4.69
N GLY A 154 -16.94 19.53 -3.60
CA GLY A 154 -18.38 19.58 -3.34
C GLY A 154 -18.92 18.27 -2.76
N HIS A 155 -20.16 18.27 -2.29
CA HIS A 155 -20.77 17.09 -1.65
C HIS A 155 -21.50 16.17 -2.64
N LEU A 156 -21.91 16.72 -3.78
CA LEU A 156 -22.59 15.98 -4.83
C LEU A 156 -21.68 14.84 -5.33
N ASP A 157 -22.25 13.65 -5.45
CA ASP A 157 -21.57 12.42 -5.87
C ASP A 157 -20.36 11.98 -5.01
N PHE A 158 -20.13 12.58 -3.83
CA PHE A 158 -19.01 12.16 -2.99
C PHE A 158 -19.12 10.68 -2.57
N ASN A 159 -20.31 10.25 -2.15
CA ASN A 159 -20.58 8.85 -1.81
C ASN A 159 -20.30 7.92 -3.00
N LYS A 160 -20.64 8.36 -4.22
CA LYS A 160 -20.36 7.61 -5.44
C LYS A 160 -18.85 7.45 -5.63
N SER A 161 -18.06 8.50 -5.49
CA SER A 161 -16.59 8.40 -5.56
C SER A 161 -16.02 7.42 -4.54
N VAL A 162 -16.51 7.45 -3.30
CA VAL A 162 -16.11 6.50 -2.24
C VAL A 162 -16.41 5.06 -2.65
N ILE A 163 -17.62 4.79 -3.16
CA ILE A 163 -18.03 3.46 -3.62
C ILE A 163 -17.17 2.99 -4.81
N LEU A 164 -16.94 3.85 -5.79
CA LEU A 164 -16.13 3.54 -6.99
C LEU A 164 -14.68 3.21 -6.62
N ILE A 165 -14.08 3.98 -5.72
CA ILE A 165 -12.72 3.72 -5.24
C ILE A 165 -12.69 2.43 -4.43
N TRP A 166 -13.62 2.24 -3.48
CA TRP A 166 -13.66 1.01 -2.68
C TRP A 166 -13.71 -0.24 -3.56
N ALA A 167 -14.58 -0.23 -4.57
CA ALA A 167 -14.78 -1.35 -5.47
C ALA A 167 -13.50 -1.73 -6.24
N ILE A 168 -12.70 -0.74 -6.66
CA ILE A 168 -11.48 -1.00 -7.43
C ILE A 168 -10.28 -1.37 -6.55
N LEU A 169 -10.25 -0.91 -5.30
CA LEU A 169 -9.14 -1.22 -4.38
C LEU A 169 -9.11 -2.70 -4.02
N TRP A 170 -7.90 -3.25 -3.93
CA TRP A 170 -7.70 -4.62 -3.47
C TRP A 170 -7.87 -4.71 -1.94
N PRO A 171 -8.19 -5.89 -1.39
CA PRO A 171 -8.41 -6.05 0.06
C PRO A 171 -7.30 -5.44 0.94
N SER A 172 -6.04 -5.61 0.55
CA SER A 172 -4.89 -5.05 1.28
C SER A 172 -4.83 -3.51 1.27
N MET A 173 -5.35 -2.86 0.23
CA MET A 173 -5.44 -1.40 0.12
C MET A 173 -6.67 -0.86 0.85
N ARG A 174 -7.80 -1.57 0.80
CA ARG A 174 -9.03 -1.21 1.54
C ARG A 174 -8.77 -1.08 3.04
N LYS A 175 -7.86 -1.89 3.61
CA LYS A 175 -7.41 -1.81 5.01
C LYS A 175 -6.89 -0.43 5.42
N ASN A 176 -6.40 0.37 4.47
CA ASN A 176 -5.81 1.67 4.71
C ASN A 176 -6.59 2.80 4.05
N PHE A 177 -7.70 2.50 3.37
CA PHE A 177 -8.46 3.52 2.67
C PHE A 177 -9.14 4.45 3.67
N ILE A 178 -8.90 5.75 3.56
CA ILE A 178 -9.57 6.77 4.36
C ILE A 178 -10.38 7.67 3.44
N PHE A 179 -11.59 8.03 3.88
CA PHE A 179 -12.35 9.10 3.26
C PHE A 179 -13.00 10.01 4.31
N ARG A 180 -13.03 11.32 4.09
CA ARG A 180 -13.63 12.28 5.04
C ARG A 180 -13.83 13.68 4.47
N LEU A 181 -14.44 14.57 5.23
CA LEU A 181 -14.40 16.01 4.99
C LEU A 181 -13.02 16.59 5.33
N SER A 182 -12.53 17.55 4.56
CA SER A 182 -11.36 18.36 4.89
C SER A 182 -11.58 19.83 4.52
N LEU A 183 -11.08 20.75 5.34
CA LEU A 183 -11.22 22.20 5.16
C LEU A 183 -9.91 22.88 4.73
N ARG A 184 -8.78 22.17 4.91
CA ARG A 184 -7.44 22.59 4.46
C ARG A 184 -6.52 21.38 4.29
N PRO A 185 -5.46 21.50 3.49
CA PRO A 185 -4.47 20.43 3.31
C PRO A 185 -3.86 19.90 4.62
N GLY A 186 -3.67 20.77 5.62
CA GLY A 186 -3.09 20.42 6.91
C GLY A 186 -3.95 19.51 7.78
N ASP A 187 -5.23 19.31 7.45
CA ASP A 187 -6.10 18.38 8.18
C ASP A 187 -5.75 16.92 7.86
N CYS A 188 -4.94 16.67 6.82
CA CYS A 188 -4.55 15.35 6.32
C CYS A 188 -3.22 14.87 6.91
N ILE A 189 -3.25 14.43 8.17
CA ILE A 189 -2.04 14.12 8.95
C ILE A 189 -1.73 12.61 8.94
N GLU A 190 -2.72 11.76 8.67
CA GLU A 190 -2.57 10.31 8.71
C GLU A 190 -1.83 9.78 7.48
N PRO A 191 -0.80 8.92 7.65
CA PRO A 191 -0.09 8.28 6.55
C PRO A 191 -0.89 7.07 6.02
N ALA A 192 -2.14 7.30 5.64
CA ALA A 192 -3.04 6.27 5.13
C ALA A 192 -3.19 6.39 3.62
N PHE A 193 -3.08 5.25 2.93
CA PHE A 193 -3.02 5.18 1.49
C PHE A 193 -3.96 4.08 1.00
N PRO A 194 -4.98 4.39 0.17
CA PRO A 194 -5.33 5.71 -0.39
C PRO A 194 -6.11 6.62 0.58
N ASN A 195 -6.08 7.94 0.35
CA ASN A 195 -6.87 8.92 1.10
C ASN A 195 -7.70 9.82 0.16
N LEU A 196 -9.01 9.89 0.40
CA LEU A 196 -9.95 10.72 -0.34
C LEU A 196 -10.56 11.80 0.57
N VAL A 197 -10.47 13.06 0.19
CA VAL A 197 -11.13 14.14 0.92
C VAL A 197 -12.25 14.77 0.11
N CYS A 198 -13.41 14.94 0.73
CA CYS A 198 -14.44 15.86 0.29
C CYS A 198 -14.06 17.27 0.76
N ILE A 199 -14.07 18.24 -0.13
CA ILE A 199 -13.83 19.64 0.23
C ILE A 199 -15.02 20.50 -0.19
N PRO A 200 -15.43 21.50 0.59
CA PRO A 200 -16.40 22.48 0.14
C PRO A 200 -15.88 23.25 -1.09
N GLU A 201 -16.75 23.50 -2.08
CA GLU A 201 -16.40 24.21 -3.32
C GLU A 201 -15.74 25.57 -3.05
N ALA A 202 -16.25 26.31 -2.07
CA ALA A 202 -15.73 27.61 -1.65
C ALA A 202 -14.28 27.56 -1.15
N LEU A 203 -13.75 26.39 -0.79
CA LEU A 203 -12.40 26.21 -0.25
C LEU A 203 -11.40 25.66 -1.26
N ILE A 204 -11.79 25.48 -2.53
CA ILE A 204 -10.92 24.90 -3.57
C ILE A 204 -9.61 25.67 -3.75
N ALA A 205 -9.62 26.99 -3.55
CA ALA A 205 -8.43 27.85 -3.68
C ALA A 205 -7.32 27.52 -2.66
N ARG A 206 -7.64 26.84 -1.55
CA ARG A 206 -6.66 26.38 -0.56
C ARG A 206 -5.86 25.16 -1.03
N TRP A 207 -6.31 24.51 -2.09
CA TRP A 207 -5.72 23.28 -2.63
C TRP A 207 -5.05 23.61 -3.96
N ASN A 208 -3.71 23.54 -3.97
CA ASN A 208 -2.93 23.84 -5.16
C ASN A 208 -3.18 22.81 -6.30
N GLN A 209 -2.66 23.09 -7.49
CA GLN A 209 -2.90 22.26 -8.68
C GLN A 209 -2.20 20.89 -8.63
N ASP A 210 -1.32 20.64 -7.65
CA ASP A 210 -0.61 19.36 -7.52
C ASP A 210 -1.52 18.24 -6.99
N TYR A 211 -2.58 18.60 -6.27
CA TYR A 211 -3.59 17.65 -5.79
C TYR A 211 -4.50 17.19 -6.93
N LYS A 212 -4.75 15.88 -7.01
CA LYS A 212 -5.63 15.32 -8.03
C LYS A 212 -7.09 15.40 -7.62
N ARG A 213 -7.93 15.83 -8.56
CA ARG A 213 -9.37 15.97 -8.39
C ARG A 213 -10.08 14.83 -9.11
N ILE A 214 -10.88 14.05 -8.40
CA ILE A 214 -11.50 12.83 -8.93
C ILE A 214 -12.72 13.13 -9.79
N ASN A 215 -13.54 14.11 -9.40
CA ASN A 215 -14.75 14.50 -10.13
C ASN A 215 -14.51 15.53 -11.24
N GLN A 216 -13.24 15.78 -11.61
CA GLN A 216 -12.85 16.67 -12.71
C GLN A 216 -11.92 15.94 -13.71
N ALA A 217 -12.15 14.63 -13.91
CA ALA A 217 -11.28 13.81 -14.73
C ALA A 217 -11.10 14.40 -16.15
N SER A 218 -9.87 14.79 -16.46
CA SER A 218 -9.43 15.08 -17.82
C SER A 218 -9.42 13.80 -18.63
N LYS A 219 -9.63 13.90 -19.95
CA LYS A 219 -9.46 12.78 -20.88
C LYS A 219 -8.07 12.18 -20.68
N ILE A 220 -8.01 10.87 -20.45
CA ILE A 220 -6.76 10.13 -20.29
C ILE A 220 -6.42 9.52 -21.65
N ASP A 221 -5.24 9.87 -22.19
CA ASP A 221 -4.83 9.50 -23.54
C ASP A 221 -4.27 8.07 -23.63
N SER A 222 -3.74 7.53 -22.53
CA SER A 222 -3.25 6.15 -22.45
C SER A 222 -3.45 5.55 -21.06
N ILE A 223 -3.69 4.25 -21.01
CA ILE A 223 -3.87 3.48 -19.77
C ILE A 223 -2.55 2.75 -19.47
N SER A 224 -2.04 2.91 -18.26
CA SER A 224 -0.83 2.24 -17.79
C SER A 224 -1.12 0.76 -17.45
N SER A 225 -0.08 -0.08 -17.50
CA SER A 225 -0.19 -1.48 -17.08
C SER A 225 -0.56 -1.62 -15.60
N ALA A 226 -0.15 -0.65 -14.76
CA ALA A 226 -0.54 -0.61 -13.35
C ALA A 226 -2.05 -0.35 -13.17
N ALA A 227 -2.63 0.57 -13.95
CA ALA A 227 -4.07 0.82 -13.94
C ALA A 227 -4.85 -0.37 -14.47
N GLN A 228 -4.35 -1.01 -15.53
CA GLN A 228 -4.92 -2.25 -16.05
C GLN A 228 -4.90 -3.34 -14.98
N ALA A 229 -3.79 -3.50 -14.25
CA ALA A 229 -3.71 -4.47 -13.16
C ALA A 229 -4.68 -4.17 -12.01
N LEU A 230 -4.79 -2.90 -11.59
CA LEU A 230 -5.76 -2.49 -10.57
C LEU A 230 -7.19 -2.84 -11.01
N TYR A 231 -7.51 -2.53 -12.27
CA TYR A 231 -8.81 -2.74 -12.89
C TYR A 231 -9.16 -4.22 -13.09
N SER A 232 -8.22 -5.05 -13.55
CA SER A 232 -8.41 -6.50 -13.70
C SER A 232 -8.71 -7.19 -12.36
N GLY A 233 -8.28 -6.57 -11.26
CA GLY A 233 -8.57 -7.01 -9.90
C GLY A 233 -7.55 -7.97 -9.31
N TYR A 234 -7.64 -8.14 -7.99
CA TYR A 234 -6.68 -8.91 -7.18
C TYR A 234 -6.50 -10.36 -7.65
N ASN A 235 -7.57 -11.01 -8.09
CA ASN A 235 -7.57 -12.43 -8.44
C ASN A 235 -6.58 -12.77 -9.57
N GLU A 236 -6.34 -11.85 -10.51
CA GLU A 236 -5.38 -12.06 -11.60
C GLU A 236 -3.93 -12.18 -11.09
N TYR A 237 -3.63 -11.58 -9.92
CA TYR A 237 -2.28 -11.54 -9.33
C TYR A 237 -2.17 -12.41 -8.08
N LYS A 238 -3.28 -12.98 -7.60
CA LYS A 238 -3.39 -13.68 -6.31
C LYS A 238 -2.31 -14.74 -6.13
N ASP A 239 -2.17 -15.67 -7.09
CA ASP A 239 -1.20 -16.77 -6.98
C ASP A 239 0.25 -16.26 -6.89
N PHE A 240 0.58 -15.22 -7.65
CA PHE A 240 1.91 -14.61 -7.61
C PHE A 240 2.15 -13.88 -6.29
N ILE A 241 1.14 -13.14 -5.80
CA ILE A 241 1.18 -12.43 -4.52
C ILE A 241 1.38 -13.42 -3.37
N GLU A 242 0.57 -14.47 -3.31
CA GLU A 242 0.63 -15.47 -2.24
C GLU A 242 1.93 -16.26 -2.28
N LYS A 243 2.40 -16.64 -3.48
CA LYS A 243 3.67 -17.36 -3.67
C LYS A 243 4.86 -16.62 -3.07
N PHE A 244 4.91 -15.30 -3.24
CA PHE A 244 6.03 -14.47 -2.77
C PHE A 244 5.70 -13.66 -1.51
N GLY A 245 4.52 -13.83 -0.93
CA GLY A 245 4.08 -13.11 0.27
C GLY A 245 4.06 -11.59 0.07
N ILE A 246 3.75 -11.13 -1.14
CA ILE A 246 3.79 -9.71 -1.51
C ILE A 246 2.71 -8.93 -0.75
N GLN A 247 3.04 -7.71 -0.32
CA GLN A 247 2.11 -6.81 0.35
C GLN A 247 1.91 -5.55 -0.48
N ILE A 248 0.76 -5.43 -1.15
CA ILE A 248 0.39 -4.22 -1.89
C ILE A 248 -0.45 -3.32 -1.00
N LYS A 249 0.18 -2.31 -0.41
CA LYS A 249 -0.51 -1.35 0.47
C LYS A 249 -1.11 -0.16 -0.27
N SER A 250 -0.62 0.15 -1.48
CA SER A 250 -1.08 1.30 -2.24
C SER A 250 -1.13 1.01 -3.76
N PRO A 251 -2.03 1.67 -4.51
CA PRO A 251 -2.10 1.55 -5.97
C PRO A 251 -0.80 1.87 -6.69
N GLN A 252 0.00 2.83 -6.18
CA GLN A 252 1.25 3.25 -6.82
C GLN A 252 2.32 2.15 -6.82
N SER A 253 2.17 1.11 -5.99
CA SER A 253 3.07 -0.06 -5.95
C SER A 253 2.76 -1.09 -7.04
N LEU A 254 1.63 -0.97 -7.74
CA LEU A 254 1.18 -1.98 -8.71
C LEU A 254 2.09 -2.09 -9.94
N ASN A 255 2.68 -0.98 -10.41
CA ASN A 255 3.61 -1.03 -11.53
C ASN A 255 4.78 -2.00 -11.27
N LEU A 256 5.27 -2.01 -10.02
CA LEU A 256 6.35 -2.89 -9.60
C LEU A 256 5.90 -4.36 -9.57
N LEU A 257 4.67 -4.63 -9.10
CA LEU A 257 4.07 -5.96 -9.10
C LEU A 257 3.91 -6.51 -10.54
N VAL A 258 3.40 -5.68 -11.45
CA VAL A 258 3.22 -6.05 -12.85
C VAL A 258 4.57 -6.44 -13.47
N GLN A 259 5.58 -5.58 -13.34
CA GLN A 259 6.91 -5.87 -13.85
C GLN A 259 7.55 -7.11 -13.21
N ALA A 260 7.31 -7.36 -11.92
CA ALA A 260 7.78 -8.56 -11.23
C ALA A 260 7.12 -9.84 -11.79
N LYS A 261 5.79 -9.82 -11.98
CA LYS A 261 5.04 -10.94 -12.55
C LYS A 261 5.48 -11.22 -13.99
N GLU A 262 5.55 -10.20 -14.83
CA GLU A 262 6.01 -10.31 -16.22
C GLU A 262 7.39 -10.95 -16.32
N LYS A 263 8.35 -10.45 -15.52
CA LYS A 263 9.69 -11.02 -15.44
C LYS A 263 9.67 -12.48 -14.99
N TYR A 264 8.89 -12.80 -13.97
CA TYR A 264 8.74 -14.17 -13.49
C TYR A 264 8.21 -15.13 -14.55
N THR A 265 7.29 -14.66 -15.40
CA THR A 265 6.70 -15.48 -16.46
C THR A 265 7.57 -15.59 -17.72
N SER A 266 8.49 -14.66 -17.96
CA SER A 266 9.20 -14.56 -19.23
C SER A 266 10.36 -15.54 -19.44
N ASN A 267 10.56 -16.53 -18.55
CA ASN A 267 11.73 -17.42 -18.50
C ASN A 267 13.07 -16.66 -18.52
N PHE A 268 13.69 -16.55 -17.34
CA PHE A 268 14.93 -15.80 -17.14
C PHE A 268 16.12 -16.40 -17.90
N ASN A 269 16.43 -15.85 -19.08
CA ASN A 269 17.62 -16.25 -19.83
C ASN A 269 18.85 -15.39 -19.51
N LYS A 270 18.67 -14.30 -18.74
CA LYS A 270 19.73 -13.32 -18.42
C LYS A 270 19.81 -13.03 -16.92
N PHE A 271 21.03 -12.97 -16.41
CA PHE A 271 21.32 -12.64 -15.00
C PHE A 271 20.69 -11.32 -14.55
N SER A 272 20.77 -10.28 -15.39
CA SER A 272 20.21 -8.95 -15.06
C SER A 272 18.69 -8.95 -14.92
N GLU A 273 17.98 -9.79 -15.67
CA GLU A 273 16.53 -9.93 -15.56
C GLU A 273 16.15 -10.63 -14.26
N PHE A 274 16.89 -11.67 -13.88
CA PHE A 274 16.70 -12.37 -12.61
C PHE A 274 17.02 -11.48 -11.40
N LEU A 275 18.15 -10.76 -11.42
CA LEU A 275 18.50 -9.79 -10.38
C LEU A 275 17.41 -8.72 -10.21
N ASN A 276 16.84 -8.23 -11.30
CA ASN A 276 15.73 -7.29 -11.24
C ASN A 276 14.49 -7.90 -10.59
N LEU A 277 14.14 -9.15 -10.89
CA LEU A 277 13.07 -9.84 -10.18
C LEU A 277 13.36 -9.90 -8.68
N VAL A 278 14.56 -10.34 -8.27
CA VAL A 278 14.94 -10.44 -6.86
C VAL A 278 14.78 -9.09 -6.15
N ARG A 279 15.23 -8.00 -6.77
CA ARG A 279 15.05 -6.63 -6.26
C ARG A 279 13.59 -6.24 -6.13
N PHE A 280 12.76 -6.57 -7.13
CA PHE A 280 11.34 -6.27 -7.07
C PHE A 280 10.66 -7.04 -5.94
N ILE A 281 10.97 -8.33 -5.76
CA ILE A 281 10.43 -9.14 -4.67
C ILE A 281 10.92 -8.62 -3.31
N GLU A 282 12.16 -8.17 -3.18
CA GLU A 282 12.68 -7.58 -1.94
C GLU A 282 11.88 -6.34 -1.52
N VAL A 283 11.56 -5.46 -2.49
CA VAL A 283 10.77 -4.25 -2.23
C VAL A 283 9.30 -4.57 -1.94
N LEU A 284 8.70 -5.48 -2.72
CA LEU A 284 7.28 -5.84 -2.62
C LEU A 284 6.95 -6.76 -1.42
N SER A 285 7.95 -7.50 -0.93
CA SER A 285 7.81 -8.49 0.13
C SER A 285 9.00 -8.42 1.10
N PRO A 286 9.10 -7.34 1.91
CA PRO A 286 10.24 -7.13 2.80
C PRO A 286 10.28 -8.07 4.00
N ASN A 287 9.18 -8.77 4.33
CA ASN A 287 9.18 -9.76 5.40
C ASN A 287 9.80 -11.08 4.90
N SER A 288 10.93 -11.48 5.48
CA SER A 288 11.69 -12.68 5.11
C SER A 288 10.93 -14.00 5.26
N THR A 289 9.91 -14.07 6.12
CA THR A 289 9.10 -15.29 6.35
C THR A 289 7.87 -15.36 5.45
N ALA A 290 7.37 -14.21 4.95
CA ALA A 290 6.24 -14.18 4.04
C ALA A 290 6.62 -14.73 2.66
N GLY A 291 5.83 -15.67 2.14
CA GLY A 291 6.12 -16.32 0.84
C GLY A 291 7.40 -17.15 0.84
N TYR A 292 7.79 -17.69 2.00
CA TYR A 292 9.06 -18.39 2.20
C TYR A 292 9.38 -19.40 1.08
N ALA A 293 8.44 -20.29 0.76
CA ALA A 293 8.66 -21.32 -0.25
C ALA A 293 8.99 -20.75 -1.64
N GLY A 294 8.23 -19.73 -2.09
CA GLY A 294 8.49 -19.07 -3.37
C GLY A 294 9.83 -18.34 -3.37
N LYS A 295 10.16 -17.64 -2.28
CA LYS A 295 11.43 -16.95 -2.12
C LYS A 295 12.63 -17.89 -2.07
N GLN A 296 12.53 -19.04 -1.42
CA GLN A 296 13.59 -20.05 -1.40
C GLN A 296 13.89 -20.61 -2.80
N LEU A 297 12.88 -20.76 -3.66
CA LEU A 297 13.09 -21.15 -5.05
C LEU A 297 13.92 -20.10 -5.80
N LEU A 298 13.64 -18.81 -5.60
CA LEU A 298 14.44 -17.74 -6.21
C LEU A 298 15.87 -17.74 -5.67
N ILE A 299 16.08 -17.93 -4.36
CA ILE A 299 17.43 -17.99 -3.79
C ILE A 299 18.25 -19.12 -4.42
N ARG A 300 17.68 -20.32 -4.53
CA ARG A 300 18.36 -21.48 -5.14
C ARG A 300 18.69 -21.24 -6.61
N GLN A 301 17.76 -20.64 -7.36
CA GLN A 301 18.01 -20.27 -8.74
C GLN A 301 19.10 -19.20 -8.83
N PHE A 302 19.11 -18.24 -7.91
CA PHE A 302 20.13 -17.20 -7.90
C PHE A 302 21.52 -17.76 -7.62
N GLU A 303 21.61 -18.65 -6.64
CA GLU A 303 22.85 -19.34 -6.28
C GLU A 303 23.45 -20.07 -7.49
N ASN A 304 22.62 -20.77 -8.26
CA ASN A 304 23.05 -21.43 -9.49
C ASN A 304 23.48 -20.44 -10.57
N LEU A 305 22.71 -19.35 -10.77
CA LEU A 305 23.06 -18.31 -11.74
C LEU A 305 24.40 -17.62 -11.40
N ILE A 306 24.74 -17.46 -10.12
CA ILE A 306 26.02 -16.89 -9.70
C ILE A 306 27.19 -17.81 -10.04
N LYS A 307 27.01 -19.14 -9.94
CA LYS A 307 28.05 -20.10 -10.34
C LYS A 307 28.37 -19.96 -11.83
N GLU A 308 27.35 -19.73 -12.65
CA GLU A 308 27.47 -19.61 -14.12
C GLU A 308 27.74 -18.18 -14.63
N SER A 309 27.67 -17.17 -13.76
CA SER A 309 27.75 -15.76 -14.18
C SER A 309 29.16 -15.30 -14.58
N LYS A 310 29.24 -14.13 -15.22
CA LYS A 310 30.52 -13.43 -15.47
C LYS A 310 30.88 -12.53 -14.28
N ILE A 311 32.14 -12.09 -14.17
CA ILE A 311 32.55 -11.21 -13.07
C ILE A 311 31.80 -9.86 -13.11
N GLY A 312 31.58 -9.30 -14.29
CA GLY A 312 30.76 -8.09 -14.44
C GLY A 312 29.30 -8.25 -13.96
N ASP A 313 28.78 -9.48 -13.84
CA ASP A 313 27.47 -9.72 -13.23
C ASP A 313 27.52 -9.72 -11.70
N ILE A 314 28.62 -10.20 -11.09
CA ILE A 314 28.85 -10.14 -9.64
C ILE A 314 28.90 -8.70 -9.15
N LEU A 315 29.56 -7.81 -9.91
CA LEU A 315 29.62 -6.39 -9.62
C LEU A 315 28.22 -5.74 -9.56
N LYS A 316 27.27 -6.17 -10.39
CA LYS A 316 25.88 -5.65 -10.38
C LYS A 316 25.15 -5.94 -9.06
N LEU A 317 25.64 -6.89 -8.26
CA LEU A 317 25.09 -7.25 -6.96
C LEU A 317 25.48 -6.28 -5.84
N ARG A 318 26.39 -5.32 -6.09
CA ARG A 318 26.91 -4.40 -5.06
C ARG A 318 25.85 -3.70 -4.22
N ASN A 319 24.68 -3.39 -4.78
CA ASN A 319 23.59 -2.70 -4.09
C ASN A 319 22.48 -3.62 -3.55
N LEU A 320 22.67 -4.94 -3.60
CA LEU A 320 21.67 -5.89 -3.15
C LEU A 320 21.83 -6.16 -1.64
N LYS A 321 20.74 -6.09 -0.88
CA LYS A 321 20.77 -6.28 0.58
C LYS A 321 20.31 -7.68 0.99
N GLY A 322 19.27 -8.21 0.33
CA GLY A 322 18.72 -9.53 0.61
C GLY A 322 17.85 -9.60 1.87
N LEU A 323 17.42 -8.46 2.43
CA LEU A 323 16.71 -8.39 3.71
C LEU A 323 15.33 -9.05 3.65
N GLY A 324 14.69 -9.02 2.48
CA GLY A 324 13.39 -9.63 2.23
C GLY A 324 13.41 -11.16 2.10
N PHE A 325 14.56 -11.81 2.25
CA PHE A 325 14.75 -13.23 1.98
C PHE A 325 15.31 -13.97 3.20
N SER A 326 14.63 -15.03 3.63
CA SER A 326 15.20 -15.95 4.62
C SER A 326 16.38 -16.69 4.01
N ASN A 327 17.50 -16.80 4.73
CA ASN A 327 18.70 -17.51 4.28
C ASN A 327 19.36 -16.93 3.00
N PHE A 328 19.34 -15.61 2.81
CA PHE A 328 20.04 -14.98 1.69
C PHE A 328 21.57 -15.14 1.74
N GLN A 329 22.12 -15.58 2.89
CA GLN A 329 23.55 -15.84 3.06
C GLN A 329 24.14 -16.81 2.03
N VAL A 330 23.35 -17.76 1.51
CA VAL A 330 23.84 -18.71 0.51
C VAL A 330 24.22 -18.03 -0.81
N VAL A 331 23.58 -16.90 -1.14
CA VAL A 331 23.94 -16.08 -2.31
C VAL A 331 25.31 -15.44 -2.09
N TRP A 332 25.58 -14.94 -0.89
CA TRP A 332 26.87 -14.37 -0.50
C TRP A 332 27.98 -15.41 -0.53
N GLN A 333 27.71 -16.61 -0.01
CA GLN A 333 28.65 -17.75 -0.09
C GLN A 333 28.93 -18.15 -1.54
N ALA A 334 27.93 -18.13 -2.43
CA ALA A 334 28.14 -18.40 -3.84
C ALA A 334 29.05 -17.36 -4.51
N ILE A 335 28.97 -16.08 -4.12
CA ILE A 335 29.91 -15.04 -4.59
C ILE A 335 31.34 -15.34 -4.12
N VAL A 336 31.52 -15.67 -2.83
CA VAL A 336 32.83 -16.06 -2.28
C VAL A 336 33.45 -17.19 -3.10
N SER A 337 32.71 -18.28 -3.29
CA SER A 337 33.19 -19.43 -4.08
C SER A 337 33.44 -19.08 -5.55
N LYS A 338 32.67 -18.16 -6.14
CA LYS A 338 32.87 -17.71 -7.52
C LYS A 338 34.19 -16.96 -7.70
N ILE A 339 34.56 -16.12 -6.74
CA ILE A 339 35.80 -15.33 -6.79
C ILE A 339 37.00 -16.21 -6.46
N GLU A 340 36.90 -17.03 -5.41
CA GLU A 340 37.93 -18.00 -5.02
C GLU A 340 38.40 -18.85 -6.21
N ASN A 341 37.44 -19.35 -7.00
CA ASN A 341 37.68 -20.25 -8.12
C ASN A 341 37.72 -19.53 -9.49
N ASN A 342 37.86 -18.20 -9.52
CA ASN A 342 37.90 -17.46 -10.77
C ASN A 342 39.22 -17.68 -11.53
N GLN A 343 39.18 -17.54 -12.86
CA GLN A 343 40.34 -17.69 -13.74
C GLN A 343 41.11 -16.38 -13.98
N PHE A 344 40.59 -15.24 -13.52
CA PHE A 344 41.16 -13.90 -13.61
C PHE A 344 41.69 -13.55 -15.02
N ILE A 345 40.83 -13.77 -16.02
CA ILE A 345 41.13 -13.51 -17.44
C ILE A 345 41.17 -12.00 -17.72
N ALA A 346 41.94 -11.59 -18.74
CA ALA A 346 42.14 -10.17 -19.06
C ALA A 346 40.88 -9.37 -19.39
N ASP A 347 39.89 -10.02 -20.00
CA ASP A 347 38.63 -9.36 -20.32
C ASP A 347 37.86 -8.90 -19.06
N ASP A 348 38.13 -9.50 -17.90
CA ASP A 348 37.45 -9.19 -16.63
C ASP A 348 38.19 -8.13 -15.77
N ASP A 349 39.40 -7.68 -16.14
CA ASP A 349 40.25 -6.84 -15.27
C ASP A 349 39.58 -5.58 -14.78
N HIS A 350 38.95 -4.83 -15.69
CA HIS A 350 38.27 -3.59 -15.33
C HIS A 350 37.15 -3.83 -14.30
N PHE A 351 36.43 -4.96 -14.40
CA PHE A 351 35.42 -5.33 -13.40
C PHE A 351 36.06 -5.76 -12.08
N ILE A 352 37.18 -6.49 -12.13
CA ILE A 352 37.91 -6.92 -10.94
C ILE A 352 38.43 -5.70 -10.15
N ILE A 353 39.04 -4.74 -10.84
CA ILE A 353 39.53 -3.50 -10.25
C ILE A 353 38.36 -2.74 -9.61
N GLU A 354 37.27 -2.51 -10.34
CA GLU A 354 36.08 -1.82 -9.81
C GLU A 354 35.51 -2.57 -8.59
N MET A 355 35.46 -3.91 -8.62
CA MET A 355 34.99 -4.69 -7.47
C MET A 355 35.88 -4.53 -6.23
N VAL A 356 37.20 -4.50 -6.40
CA VAL A 356 38.16 -4.34 -5.28
C VAL A 356 38.06 -2.93 -4.70
N GLU A 357 38.06 -1.91 -5.57
CA GLU A 357 37.84 -0.52 -5.15
C GLU A 357 36.52 -0.38 -4.39
N ASP A 358 35.44 -0.92 -4.93
CA ASP A 358 34.13 -0.86 -4.29
C ASP A 358 34.06 -1.65 -2.97
N ALA A 359 34.82 -2.74 -2.84
CA ALA A 359 34.84 -3.56 -1.63
C ALA A 359 35.68 -2.92 -0.50
N LEU A 360 36.69 -2.11 -0.84
CA LEU A 360 37.57 -1.46 0.13
C LEU A 360 37.08 -0.07 0.55
N ASP A 361 36.31 0.62 -0.29
CA ASP A 361 35.71 1.90 0.06
C ASP A 361 34.59 1.70 1.10
N ALA A 362 34.86 2.07 2.36
CA ALA A 362 33.88 1.98 3.44
C ALA A 362 32.68 2.92 3.24
N GLU A 363 32.85 4.02 2.50
CA GLU A 363 31.86 5.08 2.34
C GLU A 363 31.00 4.93 1.07
N ASN A 364 31.38 4.05 0.13
CA ASN A 364 30.53 3.82 -1.03
C ASN A 364 29.19 3.15 -0.63
N GLY A 365 28.15 3.38 -1.44
CA GLY A 365 26.80 2.88 -1.18
C GLY A 365 26.60 1.37 -1.33
N SER A 366 27.68 0.60 -1.49
CA SER A 366 27.63 -0.86 -1.65
C SER A 366 27.27 -1.56 -0.34
N SER A 367 26.59 -2.69 -0.45
CA SER A 367 26.14 -3.56 0.63
C SER A 367 27.32 -4.18 1.37
N ASN A 368 27.35 -4.09 2.71
CA ASN A 368 28.40 -4.70 3.53
C ASN A 368 28.55 -6.20 3.27
N ASN A 369 27.44 -6.94 3.17
CA ASN A 369 27.50 -8.37 2.87
C ASN A 369 28.18 -8.66 1.52
N TRP A 370 27.98 -7.79 0.54
CA TRP A 370 28.67 -7.91 -0.75
C TRP A 370 30.16 -7.60 -0.57
N LYS A 371 30.53 -6.49 0.09
CA LYS A 371 31.94 -6.13 0.37
C LYS A 371 32.69 -7.26 1.06
N ASP A 372 32.12 -7.79 2.15
CA ASP A 372 32.67 -8.90 2.93
C ASP A 372 32.87 -10.15 2.07
N SER A 373 31.92 -10.44 1.18
CA SER A 373 32.01 -11.60 0.27
C SER A 373 33.12 -11.42 -0.78
N ILE A 374 33.28 -10.22 -1.33
CA ILE A 374 34.35 -9.91 -2.27
C ILE A 374 35.72 -10.06 -1.58
N GLN A 375 35.90 -9.40 -0.43
CA GLN A 375 37.16 -9.45 0.33
C GLN A 375 37.53 -10.88 0.73
N LEU A 376 36.56 -11.66 1.25
CA LEU A 376 36.78 -13.04 1.62
C LEU A 376 37.12 -13.92 0.41
N GLY A 377 36.42 -13.75 -0.71
CA GLY A 377 36.68 -14.49 -1.96
C GLY A 377 38.11 -14.29 -2.48
N PHE A 378 38.58 -13.03 -2.52
CA PHE A 378 39.96 -12.72 -2.91
C PHE A 378 40.98 -13.29 -1.90
N SER A 379 40.73 -13.14 -0.60
CA SER A 379 41.58 -13.69 0.45
C SER A 379 41.76 -15.21 0.29
N LEU A 380 40.66 -15.94 0.02
CA LEU A 380 40.72 -17.38 -0.23
C LEU A 380 41.44 -17.72 -1.54
N ALA A 381 41.24 -16.95 -2.62
CA ALA A 381 41.97 -17.15 -3.88
C ALA A 381 43.50 -17.04 -3.69
N PHE A 382 43.97 -16.04 -2.92
CA PHE A 382 45.39 -15.88 -2.58
C PHE A 382 45.89 -17.02 -1.67
N ASN A 383 45.14 -17.35 -0.62
CA ASN A 383 45.54 -18.37 0.36
C ASN A 383 45.59 -19.79 -0.24
N ASN A 384 44.70 -20.09 -1.18
CA ASN A 384 44.66 -21.37 -1.90
C ASN A 384 45.64 -21.43 -3.07
N LEU A 385 46.50 -20.42 -3.21
CA LEU A 385 47.52 -20.34 -4.26
C LEU A 385 46.94 -20.48 -5.68
N ASN A 386 45.77 -19.89 -5.95
CA ASN A 386 45.20 -19.88 -7.30
C ASN A 386 46.15 -19.13 -8.24
N THR A 387 46.85 -19.85 -9.12
CA THR A 387 47.91 -19.26 -9.97
C THR A 387 47.42 -18.10 -10.83
N SER A 388 46.14 -18.11 -11.21
CA SER A 388 45.55 -17.06 -12.03
C SER A 388 45.52 -15.70 -11.34
N ILE A 389 45.32 -15.64 -10.02
CA ILE A 389 45.24 -14.36 -9.30
C ILE A 389 46.61 -13.66 -9.24
N PHE A 390 47.69 -14.42 -9.12
CA PHE A 390 49.04 -13.86 -9.12
C PHE A 390 49.38 -13.30 -10.51
N LEU A 391 48.99 -13.99 -11.58
CA LEU A 391 49.18 -13.49 -12.95
C LEU A 391 48.35 -12.23 -13.21
N SER A 392 47.12 -12.15 -12.70
CA SER A 392 46.28 -10.98 -12.88
C SER A 392 46.76 -9.78 -12.06
N THR A 393 47.38 -9.98 -10.90
CA THR A 393 47.89 -8.88 -10.06
C THR A 393 49.00 -8.06 -10.75
N TRP A 394 49.74 -8.68 -11.67
CA TRP A 394 50.81 -8.03 -12.43
C TRP A 394 50.36 -7.40 -13.75
N ARG A 395 49.12 -7.70 -14.19
CA ARG A 395 48.50 -7.12 -15.37
C ARG A 395 47.73 -5.87 -14.95
#